data_AF-E1YLG4-F1
#
_entry.id   AF-E1YLG4-F1
#
_cell.length_a   1.000
_cell.length_b   1.000
_cell.length_c   1.000
_cell.angle_alpha   90.00
_cell.angle_beta   90.00
_cell.angle_gamma   90.00
#
_symmetry.space_group_name_H-M   'P 1'
#
loop_
_entity.id
_entity.type
_entity.pdbx_description
1 polymer ?
#
loop_
_entity_poly.entity_id
_entity_poly.type
_entity_poly.pdbx_seq_one_letter_code
_entity_poly.pdbx_strand_id
1 'polypeptide(L)'
;MNFAVLAIGLFLLLRKPAANALNDRIKSIKEQLSDLETQKADVEKNLAQCNDRVVKLDKESEKIIAEYLKQGEEAKIRILEAANASVLKLEEQARRNIEHEFKQARLKLQEEVIINALKKAEEKIVNNINAKDQEILVSEYLEKVVA
;
A
#
# COMPACT_ATOMS: atom_id res chain seq x y z
N MET A 1 -3.64 -78.78 -70.36
CA MET A 1 -2.18 -78.55 -70.26
C MET A 1 -1.81 -77.06 -70.38
N ASN A 2 -2.32 -76.34 -71.38
CA ASN A 2 -2.00 -74.91 -71.60
C ASN A 2 -2.33 -73.97 -70.43
N PHE A 3 -3.46 -74.17 -69.74
CA PHE A 3 -3.86 -73.35 -68.59
C PHE A 3 -2.88 -73.46 -67.41
N ALA A 4 -2.32 -74.65 -67.18
CA ALA A 4 -1.37 -74.87 -66.07
C ALA A 4 -0.04 -74.14 -66.31
N VAL A 5 0.46 -74.15 -67.56
CA VAL A 5 1.68 -73.42 -67.94
C VAL A 5 1.47 -71.90 -67.78
N LEU A 6 0.30 -71.40 -68.20
CA LEU A 6 -0.05 -69.99 -68.08
C LEU A 6 -0.21 -69.57 -66.61
N ALA A 7 -0.84 -70.40 -65.78
CA ALA A 7 -0.97 -70.17 -64.34
C ALA A 7 0.39 -70.15 -63.62
N ILE A 8 1.30 -71.08 -63.95
CA ILE A 8 2.64 -71.14 -63.37
C ILE A 8 3.47 -69.91 -63.79
N GLY A 9 3.41 -69.53 -65.06
CA GLY A 9 4.07 -68.32 -65.56
C GLY A 9 3.58 -67.05 -64.86
N LEU A 10 2.26 -66.90 -64.71
CA LEU A 10 1.63 -65.77 -64.02
C LEU A 10 2.02 -65.74 -62.53
N PHE A 11 2.02 -66.90 -61.86
CA PHE A 11 2.39 -67.02 -60.47
C PHE A 11 3.85 -66.61 -60.22
N LEU A 12 4.78 -67.05 -61.08
CA LEU A 12 6.20 -66.65 -60.97
C LEU A 12 6.40 -65.15 -61.19
N LEU A 13 5.64 -64.54 -62.10
CA LEU A 13 5.70 -63.11 -62.41
C LEU A 13 5.10 -62.24 -61.29
N LEU A 14 3.98 -62.67 -60.69
CA LEU A 14 3.25 -61.92 -59.66
C LEU A 14 3.79 -62.14 -58.24
N ARG A 15 4.42 -63.28 -57.95
CA ARG A 15 4.89 -63.63 -56.59
C ARG A 15 5.79 -62.56 -55.98
N LYS A 16 6.74 -62.01 -56.75
CA LYS A 16 7.67 -60.96 -56.27
C LYS A 16 6.97 -59.61 -56.02
N PRO A 17 6.26 -59.00 -57.00
CA PRO A 17 5.61 -57.71 -56.76
C PRO A 17 4.49 -57.79 -55.73
N ALA A 18 3.75 -58.89 -55.65
CA ALA A 18 2.71 -59.08 -54.63
C ALA A 18 3.29 -59.16 -53.21
N ALA A 19 4.39 -59.92 -53.03
CA ALA A 19 5.06 -60.01 -51.73
C ALA A 19 5.67 -58.66 -51.30
N ASN A 20 6.28 -57.93 -52.23
CA ASN A 20 6.83 -56.60 -51.95
C ASN A 20 5.74 -55.60 -51.55
N ALA A 21 4.63 -55.52 -52.30
CA ALA A 21 3.52 -54.63 -51.97
C ALA A 21 2.90 -54.92 -50.59
N LEU A 22 2.79 -56.21 -50.22
CA LEU A 22 2.29 -56.61 -48.91
C LEU A 22 3.28 -56.24 -47.79
N ASN A 23 4.58 -56.47 -47.99
CA ASN A 23 5.62 -56.09 -47.04
C ASN A 23 5.71 -54.57 -46.86
N ASP A 24 5.60 -53.79 -47.93
CA ASP A 24 5.58 -52.32 -47.87
C ASP A 24 4.37 -51.82 -47.08
N ARG A 25 3.20 -52.47 -47.25
CA ARG A 25 2.02 -52.18 -46.42
C ARG A 25 2.23 -52.51 -44.95
N ILE A 26 2.80 -53.67 -44.64
CA ILE A 26 3.12 -54.05 -43.26
C ILE A 26 4.08 -53.04 -42.63
N LYS A 27 5.12 -52.65 -43.37
CA LYS A 27 6.10 -51.66 -42.92
C LYS A 27 5.44 -50.30 -42.65
N SER A 28 4.64 -49.81 -43.59
CA SER A 28 3.91 -48.54 -43.45
C SER A 28 2.95 -48.54 -42.26
N ILE A 29 2.20 -49.63 -42.04
CA ILE A 29 1.32 -49.77 -40.88
C ILE A 29 2.13 -49.77 -39.58
N LYS A 30 3.26 -50.48 -39.55
CA LYS A 30 4.15 -50.51 -38.38
C LYS A 30 4.71 -49.14 -38.05
N GLU A 31 5.15 -48.38 -39.05
CA GLU A 31 5.63 -47.00 -38.90
C GLU A 31 4.50 -46.11 -38.38
N GLN A 32 3.31 -46.18 -38.97
CA GLN A 32 2.14 -45.42 -38.51
C GLN A 32 1.73 -45.76 -37.07
N LEU A 33 1.77 -47.04 -36.67
CA LEU A 33 1.49 -47.43 -35.29
C LEU A 33 2.53 -46.85 -34.33
N SER A 34 3.81 -46.93 -34.67
CA SER A 34 4.91 -46.39 -33.88
C SER A 34 4.79 -44.87 -33.71
N ASP A 35 4.41 -44.16 -34.78
CA ASP A 35 4.19 -42.72 -34.75
C ASP A 35 3.00 -42.36 -33.86
N LEU A 36 1.90 -43.12 -33.94
CA LEU A 36 0.72 -42.91 -33.09
C LEU A 36 1.02 -43.19 -31.61
N GLU A 37 1.79 -44.23 -31.29
CA GLU A 37 2.22 -44.51 -29.92
C GLU A 37 3.09 -43.38 -29.36
N THR A 38 4.00 -42.86 -30.16
CA THR A 38 4.85 -41.73 -29.78
C THR A 38 4.03 -40.46 -29.55
N GLN A 39 3.12 -40.13 -30.46
CA GLN A 39 2.21 -38.99 -30.31
C GLN A 39 1.32 -39.12 -29.07
N LYS A 40 0.80 -40.32 -28.81
CA LYS A 40 -0.01 -40.57 -27.61
C LYS A 40 0.81 -40.31 -26.34
N ALA A 41 2.04 -40.84 -26.27
CA ALA A 41 2.91 -40.64 -25.12
C ALA A 41 3.23 -39.14 -24.90
N ASP A 42 3.48 -38.39 -25.98
CA ASP A 42 3.73 -36.95 -25.90
C ASP A 42 2.51 -36.16 -25.42
N VAL A 43 1.31 -36.51 -25.90
CA VAL A 43 0.05 -35.90 -25.44
C VAL A 43 -0.20 -36.20 -23.97
N GLU A 44 -0.03 -37.44 -23.53
CA GLU A 44 -0.19 -37.84 -22.13
C GLU A 44 0.81 -37.11 -21.22
N LYS A 45 2.06 -36.97 -21.65
CA LYS A 45 3.08 -36.20 -20.95
C LYS A 45 2.71 -34.72 -20.83
N ASN A 46 2.24 -34.12 -21.92
CA ASN A 46 1.82 -32.72 -21.93
C ASN A 46 0.60 -32.50 -21.03
N LEU A 47 -0.35 -33.43 -21.02
CA LEU A 47 -1.52 -33.40 -20.14
C LEU A 47 -1.09 -33.45 -18.67
N ALA A 48 -0.19 -34.37 -18.31
CA ALA A 48 0.35 -34.48 -16.95
C ALA A 48 1.07 -33.18 -16.52
N GLN A 49 1.90 -32.60 -17.39
CA GLN A 49 2.55 -31.31 -17.12
C GLN A 49 1.55 -30.17 -16.95
N CYS A 50 0.47 -30.15 -17.72
CA CYS A 50 -0.56 -29.12 -17.62
C CYS A 50 -1.29 -29.22 -16.28
N ASN A 51 -1.68 -30.43 -15.87
CA ASN A 51 -2.30 -30.68 -14.57
C ASN A 51 -1.38 -30.26 -13.42
N ASP A 52 -0.10 -30.61 -13.47
CA ASP A 52 0.88 -30.18 -12.46
C ASP A 52 1.01 -28.66 -12.38
N ARG A 53 0.95 -27.96 -13.53
CA ARG A 53 0.96 -26.49 -13.56
C ARG A 53 -0.28 -25.91 -12.92
N VAL A 54 -1.47 -26.46 -13.21
CA VAL A 54 -2.73 -26.00 -12.59
C VAL A 54 -2.66 -26.13 -11.06
N VAL A 55 -2.25 -27.29 -10.54
CA VAL A 55 -2.12 -27.50 -9.09
C VAL A 55 -1.10 -26.56 -8.44
N LYS A 56 -0.01 -26.25 -9.14
CA LYS A 56 0.97 -25.26 -8.65
C LYS A 56 0.40 -23.84 -8.63
N LEU A 57 -0.32 -23.44 -9.68
CA LEU A 57 -0.95 -22.13 -9.77
C LEU A 57 -2.00 -21.92 -8.67
N ASP A 58 -2.79 -22.95 -8.34
CA ASP A 58 -3.76 -22.87 -7.25
C ASP A 58 -3.05 -22.61 -5.90
N LYS A 59 -1.99 -23.38 -5.60
CA LYS A 59 -1.20 -23.20 -4.38
C LYS A 59 -0.50 -21.84 -4.32
N GLU A 60 0.04 -21.36 -5.43
CA GLU A 60 0.66 -20.03 -5.50
C GLU A 60 -0.40 -18.94 -5.27
N SER A 61 -1.58 -19.09 -5.86
CA SER A 61 -2.70 -18.16 -5.67
C SER A 61 -3.16 -18.10 -4.22
N GLU A 62 -3.34 -19.25 -3.57
CA GLU A 62 -3.66 -19.32 -2.14
C GLU A 62 -2.59 -18.63 -1.28
N LYS A 63 -1.31 -18.88 -1.57
CA LYS A 63 -0.19 -18.24 -0.88
C LYS A 63 -0.21 -16.72 -1.04
N ILE A 64 -0.44 -16.24 -2.27
CA ILE A 64 -0.53 -14.82 -2.58
C ILE A 64 -1.68 -14.18 -1.80
N ILE A 65 -2.86 -14.79 -1.79
CA ILE A 65 -4.02 -14.28 -1.05
C ILE A 65 -3.73 -14.21 0.46
N ALA A 66 -3.16 -15.28 1.03
CA ALA A 66 -2.81 -15.32 2.45
C ALA A 66 -1.80 -14.22 2.82
N GLU A 67 -0.82 -13.98 1.95
CA GLU A 67 0.19 -12.95 2.15
C GLU A 67 -0.42 -11.54 2.08
N TYR A 68 -1.32 -11.27 1.11
CA TYR A 68 -2.04 -10.00 1.03
C TYR A 68 -2.95 -9.76 2.23
N LEU A 69 -3.64 -10.79 2.75
CA LEU A 69 -4.45 -10.67 3.96
C LEU A 69 -3.58 -10.28 5.16
N LYS A 70 -2.44 -10.94 5.33
CA LYS A 70 -1.48 -10.62 6.40
C LYS A 70 -0.96 -9.18 6.26
N GLN A 71 -0.52 -8.79 5.06
CA GLN A 71 -0.04 -7.43 4.81
C GLN A 71 -1.13 -6.38 5.05
N GLY A 72 -2.38 -6.69 4.71
CA GLY A 72 -3.55 -5.84 4.94
C GLY A 72 -3.81 -5.61 6.44
N GLU A 73 -3.80 -6.67 7.24
CA GLU A 73 -3.97 -6.56 8.70
C GLU A 73 -2.81 -5.79 9.35
N GLU A 74 -1.56 -6.05 8.95
CA GLU A 74 -0.41 -5.28 9.42
C GLU A 74 -0.50 -3.79 9.05
N ALA A 75 -0.93 -3.48 7.82
CA ALA A 75 -1.14 -2.11 7.38
C ALA A 75 -2.24 -1.42 8.19
N LYS A 76 -3.36 -2.09 8.44
CA LYS A 76 -4.46 -1.60 9.27
C LYS A 76 -3.99 -1.28 10.68
N ILE A 77 -3.24 -2.17 11.32
CA ILE A 77 -2.69 -1.95 12.66
C ILE A 77 -1.80 -0.70 12.67
N ARG A 78 -0.84 -0.61 11.72
CA ARG A 78 0.06 0.56 11.61
C ARG A 78 -0.70 1.87 11.41
N ILE A 79 -1.75 1.87 10.59
CA ILE A 79 -2.57 3.07 10.35
C ILE A 79 -3.27 3.50 11.64
N LEU A 80 -3.86 2.55 12.38
CA LEU A 80 -4.54 2.85 13.64
C LEU A 80 -3.58 3.36 14.71
N GLU A 81 -2.39 2.77 14.84
CA GLU A 81 -1.35 3.23 15.75
C GLU A 81 -0.87 4.65 15.42
N ALA A 82 -0.61 4.91 14.13
CA ALA A 82 -0.22 6.24 13.66
C ALA A 82 -1.31 7.29 13.89
N ALA A 83 -2.57 6.92 13.66
CA ALA A 83 -3.72 7.79 13.94
C ALA A 83 -3.82 8.13 15.43
N ASN A 84 -3.74 7.12 16.31
CA ASN A 84 -3.78 7.33 17.77
C ASN A 84 -2.61 8.20 18.25
N ALA A 85 -1.40 7.96 17.77
CA ALA A 85 -0.24 8.78 18.10
C ALA A 85 -0.40 10.24 17.62
N SER A 86 -1.04 10.44 16.47
CA SER A 86 -1.33 11.77 15.93
C SER A 86 -2.38 12.50 16.74
N VAL A 87 -3.44 11.81 17.18
CA VAL A 87 -4.47 12.36 18.08
C VAL A 87 -3.84 12.83 19.39
N LEU A 88 -3.02 12.01 20.04
CA LEU A 88 -2.35 12.38 21.29
C LEU A 88 -1.47 13.63 21.13
N LYS A 89 -0.72 13.72 20.03
CA LYS A 89 0.10 14.91 19.72
C LYS A 89 -0.76 16.16 19.49
N LEU A 90 -1.89 16.01 18.79
CA LEU A 90 -2.83 17.11 18.54
C LEU A 90 -3.46 17.61 19.84
N GLU A 91 -3.89 16.71 20.72
CA GLU A 91 -4.45 17.07 22.03
C GLU A 91 -3.42 17.81 22.89
N GLU A 92 -2.18 17.32 22.94
CA GLU A 92 -1.10 17.96 23.68
C GLU A 92 -0.79 19.36 23.11
N GLN A 93 -0.74 19.50 21.79
CA GLN A 93 -0.54 20.78 21.14
C GLN A 93 -1.70 21.74 21.38
N ALA A 94 -2.93 21.27 21.29
CA ALA A 94 -4.12 22.07 21.58
C ALA A 94 -4.10 22.57 23.03
N ARG A 95 -3.75 21.70 24.00
CA ARG A 95 -3.62 22.09 25.41
C ARG A 95 -2.57 23.17 25.62
N ARG A 96 -1.38 23.02 25.02
CA ARG A 96 -0.32 24.04 25.11
C ARG A 96 -0.76 25.37 24.50
N ASN A 97 -1.45 25.33 23.36
CA ASN A 97 -1.96 26.54 22.71
C ASN A 97 -3.02 27.22 23.58
N ILE A 98 -3.97 26.47 24.15
CA ILE A 98 -4.97 27.00 25.07
C ILE A 98 -4.30 27.68 26.27
N GLU A 99 -3.31 27.02 26.89
CA GLU A 99 -2.57 27.59 28.02
C GLU A 99 -1.85 28.89 27.64
N HIS A 100 -1.23 28.93 26.45
CA HIS A 100 -0.61 30.13 25.93
C HIS A 100 -1.62 31.28 25.73
N GLU A 101 -2.75 31.00 25.08
CA GLU A 101 -3.81 31.99 24.86
C GLU A 101 -4.40 32.52 26.17
N PHE A 102 -4.65 31.64 27.15
CA PHE A 102 -5.10 32.05 28.48
C PHE A 102 -4.09 32.96 29.18
N LYS A 103 -2.80 32.65 29.07
CA LYS A 103 -1.74 33.49 29.63
C LYS A 103 -1.72 34.87 28.96
N GLN A 104 -1.82 34.92 27.63
CA GLN A 104 -1.87 36.18 26.88
C GLN A 104 -3.10 37.01 27.23
N ALA A 105 -4.28 36.38 27.27
CA ALA A 105 -5.52 37.04 27.64
C ALA A 105 -5.47 37.63 29.07
N ARG A 106 -4.88 36.89 30.02
CA ARG A 106 -4.69 37.38 31.39
C ARG A 106 -3.76 38.58 31.45
N LEU A 107 -2.65 38.56 30.71
CA LEU A 107 -1.71 39.69 30.66
C LEU A 107 -2.37 40.94 30.07
N LYS A 108 -3.09 40.80 28.94
CA LYS A 108 -3.84 41.90 28.34
C LYS A 108 -4.89 42.47 29.29
N LEU A 109 -5.65 41.62 29.98
CA LEU A 109 -6.63 42.06 30.95
C LEU A 109 -5.99 42.83 32.12
N GLN A 110 -4.85 42.35 32.63
CA GLN A 110 -4.12 43.04 33.69
C GLN A 110 -3.63 44.41 33.24
N GLU A 111 -3.08 44.50 32.03
CA GLU A 111 -2.66 45.76 31.43
C GLU A 111 -3.83 46.74 31.29
N GLU A 112 -4.96 46.31 30.73
CA GLU A 112 -6.17 47.13 30.61
C GLU A 112 -6.69 47.62 31.96
N VAL A 113 -6.69 46.77 32.99
CA VAL A 113 -7.12 47.14 34.35
C VAL A 113 -6.18 48.20 34.93
N ILE A 114 -4.85 48.04 34.79
CA ILE A 114 -3.86 49.00 35.29
C ILE A 114 -4.02 50.35 34.58
N ILE A 115 -4.13 50.35 33.26
CA ILE A 115 -4.32 51.57 32.47
C ILE A 115 -5.59 52.32 32.90
N ASN A 116 -6.70 51.60 33.06
CA ASN A 116 -7.97 52.19 33.50
C ASN A 116 -7.89 52.71 34.95
N ALA A 117 -7.22 51.99 35.84
CA ALA A 117 -7.01 52.41 37.23
C ALA A 117 -6.15 53.68 37.32
N LEU A 118 -5.06 53.75 36.55
CA LEU A 118 -4.20 54.94 36.47
C LEU A 118 -4.97 56.14 35.93
N LYS A 119 -5.73 55.96 34.84
CA LYS A 119 -6.58 57.02 34.30
C LYS A 119 -7.59 57.53 35.33
N LYS A 120 -8.21 56.64 36.09
CA LYS A 120 -9.16 57.03 37.14
C LYS A 120 -8.49 57.73 38.31
N ALA A 121 -7.28 57.30 38.68
CA ALA A 121 -6.48 57.96 39.70
C ALA A 121 -6.06 59.37 39.26
N GLU A 122 -5.62 59.52 38.01
CA GLU A 122 -5.29 60.82 37.39
C GLU A 122 -6.51 61.75 37.41
N GLU A 123 -7.66 61.30 36.91
CA GLU A 123 -8.92 62.06 36.97
C GLU A 123 -9.24 62.50 38.41
N LYS A 124 -9.04 61.61 39.39
CA LYS A 124 -9.30 61.92 40.80
C LYS A 124 -8.31 62.96 41.35
N ILE A 125 -7.02 62.85 41.02
CA ILE A 125 -6.00 63.81 41.46
C ILE A 125 -6.30 65.19 40.86
N VAL A 126 -6.52 65.28 39.55
CA VAL A 126 -6.85 66.53 38.85
C VAL A 126 -8.08 67.21 39.47
N ASN A 127 -9.11 66.43 39.81
CA ASN A 127 -10.34 66.96 40.38
C ASN A 127 -10.25 67.40 41.85
N ASN A 128 -9.26 66.90 42.61
CA ASN A 128 -9.18 67.13 44.08
C ASN A 128 -7.92 67.87 44.53
N ILE A 129 -6.96 68.15 43.64
CA ILE A 129 -5.75 68.90 43.98
C ILE A 129 -6.08 70.32 44.42
N ASN A 130 -5.47 70.77 45.52
CA ASN A 130 -5.63 72.12 46.05
C ASN A 130 -4.29 72.88 46.13
N ALA A 131 -4.34 74.17 46.48
CA ALA A 131 -3.15 75.03 46.51
C ALA A 131 -2.05 74.55 47.48
N LYS A 132 -2.42 73.91 48.60
CA LYS A 132 -1.46 73.37 49.58
C LYS A 132 -0.74 72.14 49.01
N ASP A 133 -1.44 71.29 48.28
CA ASP A 133 -0.83 70.13 47.61
C ASP A 133 0.16 70.59 46.53
N GLN A 134 -0.15 71.66 45.79
CA GLN A 134 0.75 72.23 44.78
C GLN A 134 2.03 72.80 45.39
N GLU A 135 1.93 73.49 46.53
CA GLU A 135 3.10 74.02 47.25
C GLU A 135 4.03 72.89 47.70
N ILE A 136 3.47 71.80 48.24
CA ILE A 136 4.22 70.61 48.65
C ILE A 136 4.94 69.99 47.44
N LEU A 137 4.24 69.80 46.31
CA LEU A 137 4.83 69.24 45.08
C LEU A 137 6.02 70.06 44.57
N VAL A 138 5.93 71.39 44.63
CA VAL A 138 7.04 72.29 44.25
C VAL A 138 8.21 72.14 45.21
N SER A 139 7.96 72.09 46.52
CA SER A 139 9.03 71.89 47.50
C SER A 139 9.74 70.54 47.34
N GLU A 140 9.00 69.45 47.14
CA GLU A 140 9.58 68.11 46.93
C GLU A 140 10.40 68.03 45.62
N TYR A 141 9.94 68.71 44.56
CA TYR A 141 10.70 68.79 43.32
C TYR A 141 12.00 69.56 43.50
N LEU A 142 11.96 70.71 44.18
CA LEU A 142 13.15 71.50 44.47
C LEU A 142 14.15 70.72 45.36
N GLU A 143 13.68 69.99 46.36
CA GLU A 143 14.53 69.15 47.20
C GLU A 143 15.20 68.02 46.42
N LYS A 144 14.47 67.37 45.49
CA LYS A 144 15.02 66.32 44.63
C LYS A 144 16.01 66.80 43.56
N VAL A 145 15.94 68.06 43.16
CA VAL A 145 16.84 68.65 42.13
C VAL A 145 18.06 69.31 42.78
N VAL A 146 17.97 69.70 44.05
CA VAL A 146 19.07 70.29 44.82
C VAL A 146 19.95 69.21 45.49
N ALA A 147 19.47 67.95 45.57
CA ALA A 147 20.26 66.76 45.91
C ALA A 147 20.86 66.08 44.66
#